data_AF-A0A8S4A024-F1
#
_entry.id   AF-A0A8S4A024-F1
#
_cell.length_a   1.000
_cell.length_b   1.000
_cell.length_c   1.000
_cell.angle_alpha   90.00
_cell.angle_beta   90.00
_cell.angle_gamma   90.00
#
_symmetry.space_group_name_H-M   'P 1'
#
loop_
_entity.id
_entity.type
_entity.pdbx_description
1 polymer ?
#
loop_
_entity_poly.entity_id
_entity_poly.type
_entity_poly.pdbx_seq_one_letter_code
_entity_poly.pdbx_strand_id
1 'polypeptide(L)'
;MKEYFSKCLTLYKHISLLGRRHWGMQVLKNLKKRHDFVCSKSISKIGPSTSKSEGQSYTDTQLFSFLQFVKLDKLSAAELFIHTRHLEALERGDDTYKDPATGNVVFTRLAHLRRGQCCGSACRHCPYGHKGVLPDRPKKTYNSAFYV
;
A
#
# COMPACT_ATOMS: atom_id res chain seq x y z
N MET A 1 -7.21 -9.24 -5.33
CA MET A 1 -6.89 -7.82 -5.01
C MET A 1 -8.11 -7.03 -4.55
N LYS A 2 -9.17 -6.90 -5.34
CA LYS A 2 -10.37 -6.10 -4.98
C LYS A 2 -11.03 -6.51 -3.65
N GLU A 3 -11.16 -7.80 -3.39
CA GLU A 3 -11.74 -8.30 -2.13
C GLU A 3 -10.87 -7.99 -0.91
N TYR A 4 -9.55 -8.16 -1.02
CA TYR A 4 -8.58 -7.81 0.04
C TYR A 4 -8.59 -6.30 0.34
N PHE A 5 -8.70 -5.49 -0.71
CA PHE A 5 -8.82 -4.04 -0.60
C PHE A 5 -10.10 -3.63 0.15
N SER A 6 -11.24 -4.23 -0.22
CA SER A 6 -12.52 -4.01 0.46
C SER A 6 -12.48 -4.39 1.94
N LYS A 7 -11.82 -5.51 2.29
CA LYS A 7 -11.60 -5.94 3.68
C LYS A 7 -10.78 -4.91 4.48
N CYS A 8 -9.68 -4.41 3.92
CA CYS A 8 -8.85 -3.38 4.57
C CYS A 8 -9.64 -2.09 4.82
N LEU A 9 -10.38 -1.63 3.81
CA LEU A 9 -11.16 -0.38 3.91
C LEU A 9 -12.29 -0.51 4.96
N THR A 10 -12.93 -1.68 5.02
CA THR A 10 -14.00 -1.97 5.98
C THR A 10 -13.46 -2.03 7.41
N LEU A 11 -12.36 -2.74 7.62
CA LEU A 11 -11.71 -2.83 8.94
C LEU A 11 -11.24 -1.45 9.43
N TYR A 12 -10.63 -0.65 8.54
CA TYR A 12 -10.20 0.70 8.87
C TYR A 12 -11.37 1.60 9.28
N LYS A 13 -12.48 1.56 8.53
CA LYS A 13 -13.70 2.31 8.86
C LYS A 13 -14.28 1.86 10.20
N HIS A 14 -14.31 0.56 10.48
CA HIS A 14 -14.84 0.02 11.73
C HIS A 14 -14.01 0.49 12.94
N ILE A 15 -12.68 0.34 12.89
CA ILE A 15 -11.77 0.82 13.94
C ILE A 15 -11.89 2.34 14.13
N SER A 16 -11.98 3.10 13.04
CA SER A 16 -12.12 4.57 13.09
C SER A 16 -13.46 5.03 13.67
N LEU A 17 -14.55 4.29 13.41
CA LEU A 17 -15.88 4.60 13.94
C LEU A 17 -16.00 4.29 15.44
N LEU A 18 -15.31 3.23 15.91
CA LEU A 18 -15.21 2.89 17.32
C LEU A 18 -14.33 3.88 18.10
N GLY A 19 -13.32 4.47 17.45
CA GLY A 19 -12.40 5.44 18.04
C GLY A 19 -12.76 6.91 17.80
N ARG A 20 -13.98 7.38 18.15
CA ARG A 20 -14.33 8.82 18.04
C ARG A 20 -13.45 9.71 18.94
N ARG A 21 -12.25 10.07 18.47
CA ARG A 21 -11.52 11.30 18.82
C ARG A 21 -10.81 11.84 17.57
N HIS A 22 -11.43 12.87 17.01
CA HIS A 22 -10.87 13.98 16.24
C HIS A 22 -9.99 13.67 15.00
N TRP A 23 -10.63 13.37 13.85
CA TRP A 23 -10.13 13.76 12.51
C TRP A 23 -11.31 14.25 11.66
N GLY A 24 -11.19 15.47 11.13
CA GLY A 24 -12.30 16.24 10.53
C GLY A 24 -13.02 15.54 9.37
N MET A 25 -14.34 15.75 9.32
CA MET A 25 -15.31 15.21 8.34
C MET A 25 -14.92 15.37 6.86
N GLN A 26 -13.89 16.15 6.54
CA GLN A 26 -13.40 16.39 5.19
C GLN A 26 -12.75 15.15 4.54
N VAL A 27 -12.07 14.29 5.31
CA VAL A 27 -11.44 13.05 4.79
C VAL A 27 -12.50 12.00 4.45
N LEU A 28 -13.54 11.87 5.27
CA LEU A 28 -14.66 10.94 5.06
C LEU A 28 -15.52 11.33 3.86
N LYS A 29 -15.77 12.64 3.64
CA LYS A 29 -16.48 13.14 2.46
C LYS A 29 -15.69 12.89 1.16
N ASN A 30 -14.36 12.94 1.20
CA ASN A 30 -13.49 12.62 0.07
C ASN A 30 -13.39 11.11 -0.23
N LEU A 31 -13.51 10.24 0.79
CA LEU A 31 -13.53 8.78 0.63
C LEU A 31 -14.84 8.28 -0.01
N LYS A 32 -15.99 8.84 0.36
CA LYS A 32 -17.29 8.47 -0.23
C LYS A 32 -17.42 8.97 -1.69
N LYS A 33 -17.03 10.23 -1.96
CA LYS A 33 -17.00 10.78 -3.33
C LYS A 33 -16.02 10.04 -4.27
N ARG A 34 -14.94 9.43 -3.75
CA ARG A 34 -13.96 8.68 -4.57
C ARG A 34 -14.35 7.23 -4.82
N HIS A 35 -15.03 6.56 -3.89
CA HIS A 35 -15.54 5.20 -4.11
C HIS A 35 -16.50 5.14 -5.32
N ASP A 36 -17.40 6.11 -5.42
CA ASP A 36 -18.43 6.14 -6.48
C ASP A 36 -17.85 6.61 -7.84
N PHE A 37 -16.78 7.41 -7.84
CA PHE A 37 -16.04 7.81 -9.06
C PHE A 37 -15.14 6.69 -9.61
N VAL A 38 -14.59 5.83 -8.74
CA VAL A 38 -13.70 4.72 -9.14
C VAL A 38 -14.50 3.54 -9.69
N CYS A 39 -15.69 3.27 -9.16
CA CYS A 39 -16.58 2.22 -9.69
C CYS A 39 -17.08 2.55 -11.11
N SER A 40 -17.40 3.81 -11.39
CA SER A 40 -17.99 4.25 -12.68
C SER A 40 -17.00 4.34 -13.85
N LYS A 41 -15.67 4.41 -13.60
CA LYS A 41 -14.64 4.40 -14.65
C LYS A 41 -14.01 3.03 -14.94
N SER A 42 -14.39 2.00 -14.19
CA SER A 42 -13.75 0.68 -14.21
C SER A 42 -14.08 -0.23 -15.42
N ILE A 43 -14.71 0.30 -16.49
CA ILE A 43 -14.98 -0.49 -17.71
C ILE A 43 -14.28 0.05 -18.98
N SER A 44 -13.74 1.28 -18.99
CA SER A 44 -13.29 1.87 -20.28
C SER A 44 -11.88 2.47 -20.36
N LYS A 45 -11.03 2.39 -19.33
CA LYS A 45 -9.63 2.85 -19.45
C LYS A 45 -8.61 1.93 -18.78
N ILE A 46 -8.58 0.66 -19.20
CA ILE A 46 -7.29 -0.04 -19.35
C ILE A 46 -6.76 0.41 -20.72
N GLY A 47 -6.18 1.60 -20.77
CA GLY A 47 -5.45 2.08 -21.95
C GLY A 47 -4.02 1.50 -21.91
N PRO A 48 -3.50 0.95 -23.02
CA PRO A 48 -2.18 0.35 -23.04
C PRO A 48 -1.12 1.45 -23.16
N SER A 49 -0.31 1.65 -22.12
CA SER A 49 1.01 2.27 -22.29
C SER A 49 2.08 1.19 -22.27
N THR A 50 2.47 0.83 -23.50
CA THR A 50 3.80 0.41 -23.96
C THR A 50 4.42 -0.87 -23.37
N SER A 51 4.50 -1.89 -24.24
CA SER A 51 5.27 -3.15 -24.18
C SER A 51 5.11 -4.00 -22.91
N LYS A 52 4.17 -4.95 -22.97
CA LYS A 52 4.11 -6.10 -22.07
C LYS A 52 5.33 -7.00 -22.33
N SER A 53 6.39 -6.85 -21.55
CA SER A 53 7.46 -7.84 -21.44
C SER A 53 7.09 -8.87 -20.37
N GLU A 54 7.58 -10.10 -20.52
CA GLU A 54 7.29 -11.27 -19.68
C GLU A 54 7.47 -11.03 -18.16
N GLY A 55 8.21 -10.01 -17.76
CA GLY A 55 8.45 -9.62 -16.37
C GLY A 55 7.25 -9.02 -15.61
N GLN A 56 6.26 -8.44 -16.29
CA GLN A 56 5.12 -7.79 -15.61
C GLN A 56 4.19 -8.81 -14.92
N SER A 57 4.05 -10.01 -15.49
CA SER A 57 3.25 -11.08 -14.89
C SER A 57 3.88 -11.62 -13.61
N TYR A 58 5.22 -11.67 -13.54
CA TYR A 58 5.95 -12.18 -12.38
C TYR A 58 5.82 -11.26 -11.16
N THR A 59 5.87 -9.94 -11.37
CA THR A 59 5.71 -8.96 -10.29
C THR A 59 4.33 -9.04 -9.63
N ASP A 60 3.30 -9.32 -10.42
CA ASP A 60 1.93 -9.41 -9.93
C ASP A 60 1.72 -10.65 -9.05
N THR A 61 2.31 -11.79 -9.43
CA THR A 61 2.29 -13.02 -8.62
C THR A 61 3.01 -12.82 -7.28
N GLN A 62 4.20 -12.20 -7.29
CA GLN A 62 4.96 -11.95 -6.06
C GLN A 62 4.24 -10.97 -5.12
N LEU A 63 3.61 -9.95 -5.68
CA LEU A 63 2.82 -8.99 -4.91
C LEU A 63 1.58 -9.64 -4.30
N PHE A 64 0.87 -10.46 -5.09
CA PHE A 64 -0.33 -11.15 -4.62
C PHE A 64 -0.02 -12.17 -3.52
N SER A 65 1.00 -13.00 -3.72
CA SER A 65 1.46 -13.97 -2.73
C SER A 65 1.77 -13.28 -1.40
N PHE A 66 2.47 -12.16 -1.45
CA PHE A 66 2.78 -11.38 -0.26
C PHE A 66 1.52 -10.90 0.48
N LEU A 67 0.56 -10.29 -0.23
CA LEU A 67 -0.64 -9.71 0.37
C LEU A 67 -1.54 -10.76 1.05
N GLN A 68 -1.51 -12.01 0.60
CA GLN A 68 -2.26 -13.10 1.22
C GLN A 68 -1.78 -13.45 2.63
N PHE A 69 -0.51 -13.20 2.96
CA PHE A 69 0.07 -13.52 4.28
C PHE A 69 -0.05 -12.39 5.31
N VAL A 70 -0.51 -11.21 4.89
CA VAL A 70 -0.64 -10.05 5.76
C VAL A 70 -1.79 -10.26 6.76
N LYS A 71 -1.44 -10.31 8.05
CA LYS A 71 -2.38 -10.42 9.17
C LYS A 71 -2.87 -9.02 9.58
N LEU A 72 -4.04 -8.61 9.08
CA LEU A 72 -4.62 -7.28 9.27
C LEU A 72 -5.04 -7.01 10.72
N ASP A 73 -5.47 -8.04 11.43
CA ASP A 73 -5.85 -8.03 12.86
C ASP A 73 -4.67 -7.65 13.78
N LYS A 74 -3.44 -7.85 13.32
CA LYS A 74 -2.23 -7.53 14.08
C LYS A 74 -1.70 -6.11 13.86
N LEU A 75 -2.35 -5.32 13.00
CA LEU A 75 -1.95 -3.95 12.72
C LEU A 75 -2.71 -2.99 13.65
N SER A 76 -1.99 -2.04 14.24
CA SER A 76 -2.61 -0.90 14.90
C SER A 76 -3.42 -0.04 13.92
N ALA A 77 -4.27 0.84 14.42
CA ALA A 77 -5.05 1.75 13.58
C ALA A 77 -4.17 2.61 12.66
N ALA A 78 -3.02 3.09 13.15
CA ALA A 78 -2.07 3.87 12.38
C ALA A 78 -1.38 3.02 11.30
N GLU A 79 -0.95 1.79 11.63
CA GLU A 79 -0.34 0.89 10.65
C GLU A 79 -1.31 0.45 9.57
N LEU A 80 -2.57 0.18 9.95
CA LEU A 80 -3.62 -0.14 9.00
C LEU A 80 -3.89 1.02 8.04
N PHE A 81 -3.78 2.28 8.51
CA PHE A 81 -3.92 3.45 7.67
C PHE A 81 -2.79 3.58 6.64
N ILE A 82 -1.55 3.33 7.07
CA ILE A 82 -0.36 3.29 6.20
C ILE A 82 -0.52 2.18 5.15
N HIS A 83 -0.90 0.98 5.57
CA HIS A 83 -1.14 -0.16 4.68
C HIS A 83 -2.22 0.15 3.65
N THR A 84 -3.33 0.74 4.08
CA THR A 84 -4.44 1.12 3.18
C THR A 84 -3.98 2.12 2.10
N ARG A 85 -3.18 3.14 2.46
CA ARG A 85 -2.62 4.08 1.47
C ARG A 85 -1.68 3.41 0.48
N HIS A 86 -0.90 2.45 0.94
CA HIS A 86 -0.05 1.63 0.08
C HIS A 86 -0.89 0.80 -0.92
N LEU A 87 -1.93 0.12 -0.44
CA LEU A 87 -2.81 -0.66 -1.33
C LEU A 87 -3.53 0.22 -2.37
N GLU A 88 -3.96 1.42 -1.99
CA GLU A 88 -4.56 2.38 -2.92
C GLU A 88 -3.59 2.79 -4.03
N ALA A 89 -2.31 2.95 -3.70
CA ALA A 89 -1.27 3.24 -4.68
C ALA A 89 -1.02 2.04 -5.59
N LEU A 90 -1.01 0.82 -5.05
CA LEU A 90 -0.92 -0.41 -5.85
C LEU A 90 -2.08 -0.55 -6.84
N GLU A 91 -3.31 -0.24 -6.42
CA GLU A 91 -4.49 -0.31 -7.30
C GLU A 91 -4.40 0.68 -8.47
N ARG A 92 -3.79 1.85 -8.25
CA ARG A 92 -3.50 2.82 -9.31
C ARG A 92 -2.27 2.47 -10.15
N GLY A 93 -1.48 1.48 -9.73
CA GLY A 93 -0.19 1.15 -10.34
C GLY A 93 0.93 2.14 -10.03
N ASP A 94 0.73 3.00 -9.01
CA ASP A 94 1.69 4.03 -8.61
C ASP A 94 2.93 3.41 -7.95
N ASP A 95 4.09 3.98 -8.27
CA ASP A 95 5.35 3.55 -7.65
C ASP A 95 5.54 4.12 -6.24
N THR A 96 4.80 5.16 -5.87
CA THR A 96 4.95 5.81 -4.56
C THR A 96 3.60 6.22 -3.96
N TYR A 97 3.60 6.47 -2.64
CA TYR A 97 2.50 7.09 -1.92
C TYR A 97 3.02 7.99 -0.81
N LYS A 98 2.18 8.92 -0.34
CA LYS A 98 2.50 9.75 0.83
C LYS A 98 2.12 8.98 2.10
N ASP A 99 3.11 8.69 2.93
CA ASP A 99 2.93 8.05 4.23
C ASP A 99 2.12 8.97 5.15
N PRO A 100 0.92 8.56 5.59
CA PRO A 100 0.09 9.41 6.43
C PRO A 100 0.64 9.66 7.83
N ALA A 101 1.53 8.81 8.34
CA ALA A 101 2.10 8.97 9.67
C ALA A 101 3.33 9.89 9.67
N THR A 102 4.16 9.82 8.64
CA THR A 102 5.43 10.57 8.56
C THR A 102 5.42 11.74 7.58
N GLY A 103 4.46 11.78 6.65
CA GLY A 103 4.40 12.75 5.56
C GLY A 103 5.37 12.48 4.40
N ASN A 104 6.23 11.46 4.51
CA ASN A 104 7.24 11.12 3.51
C ASN A 104 6.65 10.49 2.26
N VAL A 105 7.35 10.63 1.13
CA VAL A 105 7.07 9.85 -0.08
C VAL A 105 7.75 8.49 0.06
N VAL A 106 6.97 7.41 0.00
CA VAL A 106 7.42 6.03 0.22
C VAL A 106 7.16 5.21 -1.03
N PHE A 107 8.17 4.46 -1.49
CA PHE A 107 8.02 3.51 -2.59
C PHE A 107 7.08 2.36 -2.22
N THR A 108 6.24 1.97 -3.18
CA THR A 108 5.38 0.80 -3.05
C THR A 108 6.21 -0.49 -3.21
N ARG A 109 5.70 -1.60 -2.68
CA ARG A 109 6.28 -2.92 -2.95
C ARG A 109 6.42 -3.18 -4.46
N LEU A 110 5.42 -2.79 -5.26
CA LEU A 110 5.45 -2.92 -6.72
C LEU A 110 6.63 -2.18 -7.35
N ALA A 111 6.91 -0.95 -6.92
CA ALA A 111 8.07 -0.19 -7.40
C ALA A 111 9.40 -0.92 -7.12
N HIS A 112 9.52 -1.54 -5.95
CA HIS A 112 10.70 -2.34 -5.65
C HIS A 112 10.79 -3.61 -6.47
N LEU A 113 9.67 -4.32 -6.69
CA LEU A 113 9.63 -5.51 -7.54
C LEU A 113 10.02 -5.17 -8.99
N ARG A 114 9.50 -4.06 -9.54
CA ARG A 114 9.89 -3.52 -10.85
C ARG A 114 11.37 -3.17 -10.92
N ARG A 115 11.93 -2.58 -9.84
CA ARG A 115 13.35 -2.25 -9.73
C ARG A 115 14.26 -3.48 -9.64
N GLY A 116 13.77 -4.59 -9.10
CA GLY A 116 14.54 -5.83 -8.93
C GLY A 116 15.52 -5.82 -7.75
N GLN A 117 15.67 -4.72 -7.01
CA GLN A 117 16.63 -4.61 -5.90
C GLN A 117 16.23 -3.61 -4.80
N CYS A 118 16.89 -3.71 -3.64
CA CYS A 118 16.75 -2.78 -2.53
C CYS A 118 17.33 -1.40 -2.90
N CYS A 119 16.65 -0.31 -2.54
CA CYS A 119 17.14 1.05 -2.80
C CYS A 119 18.09 1.61 -1.72
N GLY A 120 18.28 0.90 -0.60
CA GLY A 120 19.13 1.35 0.51
C GLY A 120 18.53 2.39 1.47
N SER A 121 17.35 2.92 1.18
CA SER A 121 16.70 3.97 2.01
C SER A 121 15.80 3.44 3.14
N ALA A 122 15.92 2.17 3.52
CA ALA A 122 15.07 1.52 4.54
C ALA A 122 13.55 1.73 4.32
N CYS A 123 13.10 1.62 3.07
CA CYS A 123 11.69 1.81 2.70
C CYS A 123 10.78 0.78 3.39
N ARG A 124 9.55 1.21 3.74
CA ARG A 124 8.57 0.38 4.48
C ARG A 124 8.25 -0.93 3.76
N HIS A 125 8.13 -0.90 2.43
CA HIS A 125 7.60 -2.02 1.63
C HIS A 125 8.69 -2.80 0.86
N CYS A 126 9.93 -2.78 1.35
CA CYS A 126 11.04 -3.46 0.69
C CYS A 126 10.83 -5.00 0.69
N PRO A 127 10.74 -5.66 -0.48
CA PRO A 127 10.63 -7.11 -0.57
C PRO A 127 11.96 -7.83 -0.31
N TYR A 128 13.07 -7.10 -0.31
CA TYR A 128 14.44 -7.65 -0.28
C TYR A 128 15.11 -7.60 1.10
N GLY A 129 14.33 -7.51 2.18
CA GLY A 129 14.89 -7.64 3.53
C GLY A 129 15.88 -6.55 3.93
N HIS A 130 15.76 -5.34 3.36
CA HIS A 130 16.70 -4.22 3.59
C HIS A 130 18.19 -4.55 3.28
N LYS A 131 18.47 -5.52 2.41
CA LYS A 131 19.85 -5.92 2.03
C LYS A 131 20.79 -4.79 1.61
N GLY A 132 20.26 -3.71 1.01
CA GLY A 132 21.05 -2.55 0.56
C GLY A 132 21.12 -1.40 1.56
N VAL A 133 20.58 -1.54 2.77
CA VAL A 133 20.54 -0.47 3.78
C VAL A 133 21.86 -0.45 4.54
N LEU A 134 22.46 0.74 4.65
CA LEU A 134 23.70 0.95 5.39
C LEU A 134 23.51 0.70 6.90
N PRO A 135 24.55 0.20 7.60
CA PRO A 135 24.45 -0.21 9.00
C PRO A 135 24.27 0.94 9.99
N ASP A 136 24.58 2.17 9.59
CA ASP A 136 24.38 3.40 10.36
C ASP A 136 22.90 3.80 10.46
N ARG A 137 22.04 3.25 9.59
CA ARG A 137 20.61 3.53 9.65
C ARG A 137 19.93 2.75 10.77
N PRO A 138 18.93 3.35 11.45
CA PRO A 138 18.14 2.65 12.45
C PRO A 138 17.52 1.37 11.88
N LYS A 139 17.71 0.25 12.59
CA LYS A 139 17.09 -1.03 12.23
C LYS A 139 15.59 -0.93 12.44
N LYS A 140 14.83 -1.28 11.40
CA LYS A 140 13.37 -1.34 11.44
C LYS A 140 12.90 -2.75 11.74
N THR A 141 11.81 -2.88 12.46
CA THR A 141 11.18 -4.18 12.71
C THR A 141 10.11 -4.43 11.66
N TYR A 142 9.98 -5.69 11.24
CA TYR A 142 8.97 -6.10 10.29
C TYR A 142 7.71 -6.52 11.07
N ASN A 143 6.58 -5.85 10.82
CA ASN A 143 5.30 -6.26 11.40
C ASN A 143 4.66 -7.36 10.50
N SER A 144 3.33 -7.44 10.40
CA SER A 144 2.69 -8.40 9.49
C SER A 144 2.66 -7.97 8.01
N ALA A 145 2.96 -6.70 7.71
CA ALA A 145 2.74 -6.06 6.41
C ALA A 145 3.92 -5.23 5.86
N PHE A 146 4.69 -4.56 6.72
CA PHE A 146 5.76 -3.66 6.31
C PHE A 146 6.73 -3.36 7.46
N TYR A 147 7.83 -2.67 7.16
CA TYR A 147 8.81 -2.22 8.14
C TYR A 147 8.38 -0.94 8.85
N VAL A 148 8.38 -0.96 10.19
CA VAL A 148 8.12 0.19 11.07
C VAL A 148 9.40 0.78 11.64
#